data_AF-A0A7C7ZKW5-F1
#
_entry.id   AF-A0A7C7ZKW5-F1
#
_cell.length_a   1.000
_cell.length_b   1.000
_cell.length_c   1.000
_cell.angle_alpha   90.00
_cell.angle_beta   90.00
_cell.angle_gamma   90.00
#
_symmetry.space_group_name_H-M   'P 1'
#
loop_
_entity.id
_entity.type
_entity.pdbx_description
1 polymer ?
#
loop_
_entity_poly.entity_id
_entity_poly.type
_entity_poly.pdbx_seq_one_letter_code
_entity_poly.pdbx_strand_id
1 'polypeptide(L)'
;MTESMSPLRRLAYAFGSPGFQASERTVVLILFYFYLPPGSSDLPLLLSDTILFGGLTAFGAAMFVGRIFDSLADPFVGLMSDRSTSRLGRRKIFMISGFVPMCLIPVAAFWPPGEPGSQLNFIWLTACLAGYFIFFTVYVAPYLALQPELARSQDERARLAVLTGSLTMPFVSLVAFAWPWALSWGIAHGYSSTQSIRTIVVALAVAGLVLCGVAILSVDEKRFTRATRSTLSNKDALRETVRNRPFLIYLLAQIFFMFALNMIMPLSPYIAEVLLGRDVGFASWLGLCLFLGVIVSFVLSARIIKRFGPKRMMVGSVVLFGVALSMLALIVPDVPGGEHDTRNVVIAFASLALGGIPVAGFLVATNVLLGQIIDADQATTGANRAAIFFGIQGLATKWVYGFAAAVLAYLFTQYGNSPEEPLGVWLAAPCAAVCCLVSAALYALYPERDVLARAQSATPSTPPLH
;
A
#
# COMPACT_ATOMS: atom_id res chain seq x y z
N MET A 1 -36.93 11.82 -0.27
CA MET A 1 -36.37 11.07 0.88
C MET A 1 -35.30 10.15 0.33
N THR A 2 -34.07 10.21 0.85
CA THR A 2 -33.06 9.21 0.48
C THR A 2 -33.48 7.86 1.08
N GLU A 3 -33.13 6.72 0.51
CA GLU A 3 -33.33 5.35 1.06
C GLU A 3 -32.05 4.83 1.75
N SER A 4 -32.12 3.86 2.66
CA SER A 4 -30.91 3.18 3.16
C SER A 4 -30.52 2.07 2.18
N MET A 5 -29.22 1.85 1.97
CA MET A 5 -28.78 0.75 1.09
C MET A 5 -29.13 -0.60 1.72
N SER A 6 -29.67 -1.52 0.92
CA SER A 6 -29.90 -2.91 1.34
C SER A 6 -28.58 -3.63 1.65
N PRO A 7 -28.58 -4.67 2.51
CA PRO A 7 -27.37 -5.42 2.86
C PRO A 7 -26.63 -5.98 1.64
N LEU A 8 -27.36 -6.49 0.64
CA LEU A 8 -26.79 -7.01 -0.60
C LEU A 8 -26.07 -5.91 -1.41
N ARG A 9 -26.63 -4.70 -1.47
CA ARG A 9 -25.98 -3.58 -2.16
C ARG A 9 -24.76 -3.07 -1.42
N ARG A 10 -24.77 -3.09 -0.07
CA ARG A 10 -23.58 -2.75 0.74
C ARG A 10 -22.46 -3.76 0.52
N LEU A 11 -22.79 -5.05 0.44
CA LEU A 11 -21.84 -6.10 0.10
C LEU A 11 -21.28 -5.92 -1.32
N ALA A 12 -22.15 -5.69 -2.30
CA ALA A 12 -21.74 -5.41 -3.68
C ALA A 12 -20.81 -4.19 -3.78
N TYR A 13 -21.10 -3.13 -3.03
CA TYR A 13 -20.23 -1.95 -2.93
C TYR A 13 -18.87 -2.30 -2.36
N ALA A 14 -18.84 -3.06 -1.25
CA ALA A 14 -17.60 -3.44 -0.56
C ALA A 14 -16.63 -4.26 -1.43
N PHE A 15 -17.14 -5.00 -2.43
CA PHE A 15 -16.31 -5.70 -3.43
C PHE A 15 -15.50 -4.76 -4.33
N GLY A 16 -15.87 -3.49 -4.42
CA GLY A 16 -15.10 -2.49 -5.18
C GLY A 16 -13.67 -2.35 -4.67
N SER A 17 -13.45 -2.57 -3.37
CA SER A 17 -12.14 -2.50 -2.74
C SER A 17 -11.20 -3.64 -3.16
N PRO A 18 -11.56 -4.93 -3.00
CA PRO A 18 -10.85 -6.03 -3.65
C PRO A 18 -10.60 -5.80 -5.16
N GLY A 19 -11.58 -5.24 -5.89
CA GLY A 19 -11.45 -4.98 -7.32
C GLY A 19 -10.29 -4.05 -7.69
N PHE A 20 -10.19 -2.86 -7.08
CA PHE A 20 -9.07 -1.97 -7.39
C PHE A 20 -7.74 -2.49 -6.82
N GLN A 21 -7.78 -3.21 -5.68
CA GLN A 21 -6.59 -3.86 -5.13
C GLN A 21 -6.00 -4.91 -6.08
N ALA A 22 -6.81 -5.60 -6.89
CA ALA A 22 -6.28 -6.53 -7.90
C ALA A 22 -5.32 -5.81 -8.86
N SER A 23 -5.71 -4.63 -9.35
CA SER A 23 -4.86 -3.80 -10.22
C SER A 23 -3.62 -3.25 -9.48
N GLU A 24 -3.77 -2.84 -8.21
CA GLU A 24 -2.66 -2.34 -7.40
C GLU A 24 -1.61 -3.43 -7.18
N ARG A 25 -2.02 -4.66 -6.86
CA ARG A 25 -1.09 -5.78 -6.64
C ARG A 25 -0.38 -6.18 -7.93
N THR A 26 -1.04 -6.11 -9.07
CA THR A 26 -0.38 -6.29 -10.37
C THR A 26 0.77 -5.30 -10.56
N VAL A 27 0.55 -4.01 -10.27
CA VAL A 27 1.56 -2.96 -10.49
C VAL A 27 2.65 -2.95 -9.41
N VAL A 28 2.31 -3.20 -8.15
CA VAL A 28 3.26 -3.08 -7.03
C VAL A 28 4.07 -4.36 -6.80
N LEU A 29 3.53 -5.55 -7.10
CA LEU A 29 4.21 -6.82 -6.85
C LEU A 29 4.67 -7.49 -8.16
N ILE A 30 3.72 -7.80 -9.04
CA ILE A 30 3.99 -8.66 -10.21
C ILE A 30 4.80 -7.90 -11.26
N LEU A 31 4.47 -6.63 -11.50
CA LEU A 31 5.19 -5.78 -12.43
C LEU A 31 6.64 -5.53 -11.98
N PHE A 32 6.86 -5.39 -10.67
CA PHE A 32 8.20 -5.28 -10.10
C PHE A 32 9.02 -6.54 -10.43
N TYR A 33 8.47 -7.72 -10.16
CA TYR A 33 9.11 -9.01 -10.48
C TYR A 33 9.36 -9.19 -11.98
N PHE A 34 8.39 -8.82 -12.84
CA PHE A 34 8.49 -9.00 -14.28
C PHE A 34 9.54 -8.09 -14.95
N TYR A 35 9.74 -6.88 -14.44
CA TYR A 35 10.70 -5.91 -14.99
C TYR A 35 12.07 -5.93 -14.32
N LEU A 36 12.17 -6.52 -13.12
CA LEU A 36 13.44 -6.76 -12.41
C LEU A 36 13.55 -8.26 -12.10
N PRO A 37 13.54 -9.13 -13.11
CA PRO A 37 13.55 -10.57 -12.89
C PRO A 37 14.82 -11.00 -12.14
N PRO A 38 14.74 -11.98 -11.22
CA PRO A 38 15.94 -12.57 -10.65
C PRO A 38 16.75 -13.26 -11.76
N GLY A 39 18.08 -13.23 -11.65
CA GLY A 39 18.96 -13.81 -12.68
C GLY A 39 18.76 -15.31 -12.93
N SER A 40 18.10 -16.02 -12.00
CA SER A 40 17.70 -17.43 -12.13
C SER A 40 16.49 -17.68 -13.04
N SER A 41 15.73 -16.64 -13.39
CA SER A 41 14.48 -16.78 -14.14
C SER A 41 14.70 -16.73 -15.66
N ASP A 42 13.81 -17.35 -16.43
CA ASP A 42 13.76 -17.32 -17.90
C ASP A 42 13.15 -16.02 -18.46
N LEU A 43 12.97 -14.99 -17.62
CA LEU A 43 12.39 -13.71 -18.01
C LEU A 43 13.44 -12.82 -18.68
N PRO A 44 13.10 -12.19 -19.82
CA PRO A 44 14.03 -11.27 -20.47
C PRO A 44 14.19 -9.98 -19.66
N LEU A 45 15.40 -9.41 -19.68
CA LEU A 45 15.65 -8.09 -19.12
C LEU A 45 15.08 -7.00 -20.04
N LEU A 46 13.86 -6.54 -19.74
CA LEU A 46 13.09 -5.67 -20.63
C LEU A 46 13.54 -4.21 -20.64
N LEU A 47 14.20 -3.77 -19.57
CA LEU A 47 14.72 -2.41 -19.41
C LEU A 47 16.23 -2.42 -19.43
N SER A 48 16.84 -1.27 -19.73
CA SER A 48 18.29 -1.13 -19.60
C SER A 48 18.70 -1.07 -18.12
N ASP A 49 19.80 -1.72 -17.78
CA ASP A 49 20.45 -1.65 -16.46
C ASP A 49 21.18 -0.32 -16.21
N THR A 50 21.06 0.64 -17.12
CA THR A 50 21.68 1.95 -16.96
C THR A 50 21.11 2.68 -15.75
N ILE A 51 21.99 3.08 -14.84
CA ILE A 51 21.65 3.92 -13.69
C ILE A 51 21.67 5.39 -14.14
N LEU A 52 20.48 5.99 -14.20
CA LEU A 52 20.29 7.40 -14.51
C LEU A 52 20.59 8.26 -13.27
N PHE A 53 21.18 9.44 -13.49
CA PHE A 53 21.45 10.44 -12.44
C PHE A 53 22.18 9.89 -11.20
N GLY A 54 22.99 8.83 -11.37
CA GLY A 54 23.80 8.24 -10.29
C GLY A 54 23.03 7.45 -9.23
N GLY A 55 21.72 7.20 -9.41
CA GLY A 55 20.94 6.42 -8.44
C GLY A 55 19.53 5.95 -8.87
N LEU A 56 19.05 6.33 -10.05
CA LEU A 56 17.72 5.98 -10.55
C LEU A 56 17.82 4.97 -11.70
N THR A 57 17.39 3.74 -11.47
CA THR A 57 17.24 2.75 -12.55
C THR A 57 16.10 3.14 -13.48
N ALA A 58 16.06 2.58 -14.69
CA ALA A 58 14.94 2.80 -15.62
C ALA A 58 13.58 2.44 -14.98
N PHE A 59 13.51 1.33 -14.24
CA PHE A 59 12.29 0.94 -13.51
C PHE A 59 11.95 1.93 -12.39
N GLY A 60 12.94 2.30 -11.56
CA GLY A 60 12.74 3.25 -10.47
C GLY A 60 12.29 4.63 -10.96
N ALA A 61 12.86 5.11 -12.06
CA ALA A 61 12.46 6.36 -12.71
C ALA A 61 11.02 6.29 -13.24
N ALA A 62 10.65 5.21 -13.93
CA ALA A 62 9.28 5.02 -14.44
C ALA A 62 8.24 5.00 -13.31
N MET A 63 8.52 4.29 -12.21
CA MET A 63 7.68 4.26 -11.01
C MET A 63 7.56 5.63 -10.34
N PHE A 64 8.67 6.37 -10.22
CA PHE A 64 8.67 7.69 -9.63
C PHE A 64 7.85 8.69 -10.46
N VAL A 65 8.02 8.69 -11.79
CA VAL A 65 7.20 9.50 -12.71
C VAL A 65 5.71 9.14 -12.58
N GLY A 66 5.37 7.85 -12.53
CA GLY A 66 4.00 7.40 -12.30
C GLY A 66 3.38 7.98 -11.03
N ARG A 67 4.14 7.98 -9.91
CA ARG A 67 3.69 8.56 -8.63
C ARG A 67 3.57 10.08 -8.64
N ILE A 68 4.33 10.78 -9.47
CA ILE A 68 4.13 12.22 -9.69
C ILE A 68 2.76 12.45 -10.33
N PHE A 69 2.42 11.73 -11.40
CA PHE A 69 1.10 11.81 -12.03
C PHE A 69 -0.04 11.42 -11.07
N ASP A 70 0.16 10.40 -10.24
CA ASP A 70 -0.77 10.01 -9.16
C ASP A 70 -1.09 11.21 -8.25
N SER A 71 -0.05 11.89 -7.75
CA SER A 71 -0.20 13.02 -6.84
C SER A 71 -0.84 14.25 -7.46
N LEU A 72 -0.65 14.46 -8.77
CA LEU A 72 -1.29 15.55 -9.52
C LEU A 72 -2.75 15.24 -9.86
N ALA A 73 -3.08 13.96 -10.09
CA ALA A 73 -4.43 13.52 -10.41
C ALA A 73 -5.39 13.70 -9.22
N ASP A 74 -4.93 13.52 -7.97
CA ASP A 74 -5.75 13.62 -6.76
C ASP A 74 -6.57 14.91 -6.64
N PRO A 75 -5.95 16.11 -6.60
CA PRO A 75 -6.69 17.36 -6.46
C PRO A 75 -7.59 17.63 -7.68
N PHE A 76 -7.16 17.21 -8.87
CA PHE A 76 -7.90 17.40 -10.11
C PHE A 76 -9.18 16.57 -10.13
N VAL A 77 -9.08 15.27 -9.89
CA VAL A 77 -10.23 14.35 -9.81
C VAL A 77 -11.13 14.70 -8.64
N GLY A 78 -10.56 15.06 -7.48
CA GLY A 78 -11.33 15.52 -6.33
C GLY A 78 -12.23 16.71 -6.68
N LEU A 79 -11.66 17.76 -7.29
CA LEU A 79 -12.41 18.96 -7.68
C LEU A 79 -13.44 18.68 -8.79
N MET A 80 -13.06 17.93 -9.81
CA MET A 80 -13.95 17.61 -10.93
C MET A 80 -15.10 16.71 -10.51
N SER A 81 -14.83 15.70 -9.67
CA SER A 81 -15.85 14.82 -9.14
C SER A 81 -16.83 15.58 -8.26
N ASP A 82 -16.37 16.48 -7.39
CA ASP A 82 -17.27 17.27 -6.54
C ASP A 82 -18.14 18.28 -7.31
N ARG A 83 -17.70 18.75 -8.49
CA ARG A 83 -18.44 19.69 -9.35
C ARG A 83 -19.33 19.02 -10.40
N SER A 84 -19.23 17.72 -10.59
CA SER A 84 -19.96 17.00 -11.63
C SER A 84 -21.48 17.00 -11.41
N THR A 85 -22.21 17.31 -12.47
CA THR A 85 -23.69 17.36 -12.50
C THR A 85 -24.28 16.21 -13.33
N SER A 86 -23.52 15.14 -13.56
CA SER A 86 -23.93 14.04 -14.43
C SER A 86 -25.23 13.37 -13.98
N ARG A 87 -26.07 12.97 -14.94
CA ARG A 87 -27.34 12.28 -14.69
C ARG A 87 -27.17 10.90 -14.04
N LEU A 88 -25.99 10.29 -14.19
CA LEU A 88 -25.65 8.97 -13.65
C LEU A 88 -25.15 9.01 -12.19
N GLY A 89 -24.97 10.20 -11.62
CA GLY A 89 -24.34 10.41 -10.32
C GLY A 89 -23.05 11.20 -10.45
N ARG A 90 -22.76 12.02 -9.44
CA ARG A 90 -21.66 12.97 -9.41
C ARG A 90 -20.30 12.25 -9.39
N ARG A 91 -20.18 11.20 -8.57
CA ARG A 91 -18.93 10.43 -8.35
C ARG A 91 -18.89 9.13 -9.14
N LYS A 92 -20.04 8.51 -9.37
CA LYS A 92 -20.24 7.28 -10.14
C LYS A 92 -19.78 7.43 -11.58
N ILE A 93 -19.94 8.60 -12.22
CA ILE A 93 -19.46 8.81 -13.58
C ILE A 93 -17.93 8.68 -13.69
N PHE A 94 -17.19 9.16 -12.68
CA PHE A 94 -15.74 9.02 -12.63
C PHE A 94 -15.35 7.55 -12.47
N MET A 95 -16.02 6.83 -11.56
CA MET A 95 -15.83 5.39 -11.40
C MET A 95 -16.07 4.64 -12.72
N ILE A 96 -17.15 4.95 -13.45
CA ILE A 96 -17.46 4.35 -14.77
C ILE A 96 -16.36 4.65 -15.79
N SER A 97 -15.83 5.88 -15.81
CA SER A 97 -14.77 6.25 -16.75
C SER A 97 -13.41 5.64 -16.39
N GLY A 98 -13.15 5.40 -15.10
CA GLY A 98 -11.85 4.98 -14.60
C GLY A 98 -11.64 3.47 -14.54
N PHE A 99 -12.68 2.67 -14.26
CA PHE A 99 -12.47 1.26 -13.91
C PHE A 99 -11.88 0.41 -15.04
N VAL A 100 -12.31 0.63 -16.29
CA VAL A 100 -11.77 -0.11 -17.45
C VAL A 100 -10.29 0.18 -17.68
N PRO A 101 -9.86 1.44 -17.90
CA PRO A 101 -8.44 1.73 -18.10
C PRO A 101 -7.59 1.40 -16.87
N MET A 102 -8.11 1.58 -15.65
CA MET A 102 -7.40 1.17 -14.42
C MET A 102 -7.05 -0.32 -14.42
N CYS A 103 -7.94 -1.19 -14.92
CA CYS A 103 -7.69 -2.63 -14.97
C CYS A 103 -6.90 -3.07 -16.21
N LEU A 104 -7.07 -2.41 -17.36
CA LEU A 104 -6.46 -2.84 -18.63
C LEU A 104 -5.05 -2.27 -18.88
N ILE A 105 -4.74 -1.05 -18.43
CA ILE A 105 -3.40 -0.45 -18.64
C ILE A 105 -2.29 -1.29 -17.97
N PRO A 106 -2.47 -1.81 -16.74
CA PRO A 106 -1.49 -2.72 -16.15
C PRO A 106 -1.25 -3.96 -17.00
N VAL A 107 -2.28 -4.50 -17.68
CA VAL A 107 -2.11 -5.64 -18.61
C VAL A 107 -1.19 -5.26 -19.75
N ALA A 108 -1.42 -4.11 -20.39
CA ALA A 108 -0.59 -3.62 -21.50
C ALA A 108 0.89 -3.45 -21.12
N ALA A 109 1.20 -3.17 -19.85
CA ALA A 109 2.57 -3.09 -19.36
C ALA A 109 3.34 -4.42 -19.44
N PHE A 110 2.67 -5.58 -19.56
CA PHE A 110 3.30 -6.90 -19.72
C PHE A 110 3.51 -7.30 -21.20
N TRP A 111 3.11 -6.45 -22.15
CA TRP A 111 3.40 -6.57 -23.57
C TRP A 111 4.19 -5.34 -24.06
N PRO A 112 5.45 -5.18 -23.62
CA PRO A 112 6.30 -4.12 -24.12
C PRO A 112 6.54 -4.28 -25.64
N PRO A 113 6.48 -3.19 -26.42
CA PRO A 113 6.56 -3.25 -27.89
C PRO A 113 7.99 -3.29 -28.44
N GLY A 114 9.00 -2.98 -27.61
CA GLY A 114 10.40 -2.92 -28.03
C GLY A 114 11.21 -4.15 -27.62
N GLU A 115 12.40 -4.25 -28.21
CA GLU A 115 13.37 -5.29 -27.85
C GLU A 115 13.84 -5.15 -26.39
N PRO A 116 14.29 -6.26 -25.76
CA PRO A 116 14.89 -6.23 -24.42
C PRO A 116 15.96 -5.13 -24.29
N GLY A 117 15.96 -4.40 -23.17
CA GLY A 117 16.88 -3.28 -22.94
C GLY A 117 16.56 -1.97 -23.67
N SER A 118 15.57 -1.93 -24.57
CA SER A 118 15.31 -0.75 -25.40
C SER A 118 14.73 0.45 -24.63
N GLN A 119 15.08 1.67 -25.07
CA GLN A 119 14.47 2.90 -24.55
C GLN A 119 12.96 2.95 -24.82
N LEU A 120 12.48 2.26 -25.87
CA LEU A 120 11.05 2.15 -26.17
C LEU A 120 10.29 1.46 -25.04
N ASN A 121 10.85 0.41 -24.44
CA ASN A 121 10.23 -0.28 -23.30
C ASN A 121 10.17 0.61 -22.06
N PHE A 122 11.19 1.43 -21.82
CA PHE A 122 11.18 2.42 -20.74
C PHE A 122 10.08 3.47 -20.93
N ILE A 123 9.95 4.04 -22.14
CA ILE A 123 8.91 5.03 -22.47
C ILE A 123 7.52 4.40 -22.34
N TRP A 124 7.34 3.18 -22.86
CA TRP A 124 6.10 2.42 -22.77
C TRP A 124 5.68 2.17 -21.33
N LEU A 125 6.58 1.62 -20.50
CA LEU A 125 6.33 1.36 -19.09
C LEU A 125 5.96 2.65 -18.35
N THR A 126 6.70 3.74 -18.60
CA THR A 126 6.43 5.05 -17.97
C THR A 126 5.04 5.57 -18.35
N ALA A 127 4.65 5.46 -19.62
CA ALA A 127 3.33 5.85 -20.09
C ALA A 127 2.21 4.98 -19.46
N CYS A 128 2.42 3.67 -19.38
CA CYS A 128 1.50 2.75 -18.71
C CYS A 128 1.35 3.08 -17.21
N LEU A 129 2.45 3.31 -16.49
CA LEU A 129 2.40 3.65 -15.07
C LEU A 129 1.71 5.00 -14.81
N ALA A 130 2.05 6.03 -15.58
CA ALA A 130 1.39 7.33 -15.50
C ALA A 130 -0.12 7.22 -15.78
N GLY A 131 -0.50 6.54 -16.87
CA GLY A 131 -1.89 6.28 -17.21
C GLY A 131 -2.61 5.51 -16.11
N TYR A 132 -2.02 4.42 -15.62
CA TYR A 132 -2.57 3.61 -14.54
C TYR A 132 -2.86 4.44 -13.30
N PHE A 133 -1.89 5.21 -12.79
CA PHE A 133 -2.09 5.98 -11.55
C PHE A 133 -3.14 7.09 -11.72
N ILE A 134 -3.23 7.72 -12.89
CA ILE A 134 -4.31 8.67 -13.18
C ILE A 134 -5.68 7.97 -13.08
N PHE A 135 -5.86 6.84 -13.77
CA PHE A 135 -7.15 6.15 -13.79
C PHE A 135 -7.47 5.43 -12.48
N PHE A 136 -6.45 4.99 -11.74
CA PHE A 136 -6.58 4.51 -10.37
C PHE A 136 -7.21 5.60 -9.51
N THR A 137 -6.70 6.83 -9.58
CA THR A 137 -7.26 7.97 -8.83
C THR A 137 -8.67 8.34 -9.31
N VAL A 138 -8.93 8.32 -10.62
CA VAL A 138 -10.28 8.53 -11.21
C VAL A 138 -11.31 7.54 -10.66
N TYR A 139 -10.92 6.31 -10.32
CA TYR A 139 -11.82 5.33 -9.72
C TYR A 139 -11.85 5.37 -8.18
N VAL A 140 -10.68 5.29 -7.55
CA VAL A 140 -10.52 5.05 -6.11
C VAL A 140 -10.89 6.27 -5.28
N ALA A 141 -10.53 7.49 -5.70
CA ALA A 141 -10.87 8.67 -4.91
C ALA A 141 -12.39 8.89 -4.80
N PRO A 142 -13.18 8.81 -5.90
CA PRO A 142 -14.64 8.85 -5.81
C PRO A 142 -15.24 7.67 -5.02
N TYR A 143 -14.68 6.46 -5.14
CA TYR A 143 -15.11 5.29 -4.37
C TYR A 143 -14.91 5.51 -2.85
N LEU A 144 -13.74 5.95 -2.41
CA LEU A 144 -13.50 6.20 -0.98
C LEU A 144 -14.36 7.36 -0.46
N ALA A 145 -14.58 8.39 -1.29
CA ALA A 145 -15.40 9.54 -0.91
C ALA A 145 -16.90 9.21 -0.83
N LEU A 146 -17.40 8.26 -1.63
CA LEU A 146 -18.78 7.79 -1.57
C LEU A 146 -19.08 6.98 -0.30
N GLN A 147 -18.09 6.29 0.25
CA GLN A 147 -18.26 5.42 1.43
C GLN A 147 -18.94 6.12 2.63
N PRO A 148 -18.50 7.32 3.07
CA PRO A 148 -19.20 8.07 4.14
C PRO A 148 -20.52 8.72 3.72
N GLU A 149 -20.77 8.91 2.41
CA GLU A 149 -22.03 9.47 1.90
C GLU A 149 -23.14 8.41 1.80
N LEU A 150 -22.78 7.14 1.58
CA LEU A 150 -23.71 6.02 1.49
C LEU A 150 -24.21 5.57 2.88
N ALA A 151 -23.47 5.88 3.94
CA ALA A 151 -23.78 5.49 5.31
C ALA A 151 -24.22 6.69 6.17
N ARG A 152 -25.42 6.62 6.74
CA ARG A 152 -26.11 7.75 7.40
C ARG A 152 -25.73 7.93 8.86
N SER A 153 -25.63 6.81 9.59
CA SER A 153 -25.25 6.82 11.00
C SER A 153 -23.77 6.45 11.15
N GLN A 154 -23.20 6.83 12.30
CA GLN A 154 -21.85 6.41 12.67
C GLN A 154 -21.72 4.89 12.70
N ASP A 155 -22.73 4.18 13.19
CA ASP A 155 -22.77 2.72 13.20
C ASP A 155 -22.79 2.12 11.78
N GLU A 156 -23.54 2.72 10.86
CA GLU A 156 -23.60 2.27 9.47
C GLU A 156 -22.25 2.47 8.76
N ARG A 157 -21.56 3.58 9.06
CA ARG A 157 -20.21 3.88 8.55
C ARG A 157 -19.19 2.88 9.07
N ALA A 158 -19.22 2.61 10.37
CA ALA A 158 -18.34 1.63 11.00
C ALA A 158 -18.57 0.22 10.41
N ARG A 159 -19.83 -0.20 10.26
CA ARG A 159 -20.17 -1.51 9.66
C ARG A 159 -19.70 -1.62 8.21
N LEU A 160 -19.86 -0.56 7.41
CA LEU A 160 -19.40 -0.55 6.01
C LEU A 160 -17.88 -0.58 5.91
N ALA A 161 -17.17 0.16 6.78
CA ALA A 161 -15.72 0.13 6.86
C ALA A 161 -15.19 -1.27 7.24
N VAL A 162 -15.80 -1.90 8.26
CA VAL A 162 -15.46 -3.27 8.68
C VAL A 162 -15.72 -4.26 7.54
N LEU A 163 -16.87 -4.19 6.87
CA LEU A 163 -17.21 -5.06 5.75
C LEU A 163 -16.22 -4.92 4.58
N THR A 164 -15.85 -3.68 4.24
CA THR A 164 -14.88 -3.40 3.19
C THR A 164 -13.50 -3.95 3.55
N GLY A 165 -13.04 -3.70 4.78
CA GLY A 165 -11.77 -4.20 5.29
C GLY A 165 -11.71 -5.73 5.35
N SER A 166 -12.80 -6.39 5.77
CA SER A 166 -12.88 -7.86 5.87
C SER A 166 -12.84 -8.56 4.52
N LEU A 167 -13.25 -7.90 3.43
CA LEU A 167 -13.09 -8.44 2.07
C LEU A 167 -11.71 -8.11 1.49
N THR A 168 -11.22 -6.90 1.76
CA THR A 168 -9.98 -6.38 1.15
C THR A 168 -8.74 -7.11 1.65
N MET A 169 -8.61 -7.29 2.98
CA MET A 169 -7.39 -7.85 3.56
C MET A 169 -7.16 -9.32 3.16
N PRO A 170 -8.16 -10.22 3.21
CA PRO A 170 -7.99 -11.57 2.71
C PRO A 170 -7.70 -11.60 1.21
N PHE A 171 -8.32 -10.72 0.41
CA PHE A 171 -8.07 -10.66 -1.04
C PHE A 171 -6.63 -10.24 -1.36
N VAL A 172 -6.14 -9.16 -0.75
CA VAL A 172 -4.75 -8.70 -0.92
C VAL A 172 -3.75 -9.79 -0.55
N SER A 173 -4.03 -10.50 0.54
CA SER A 173 -3.20 -11.59 1.03
C SER A 173 -3.25 -12.78 0.06
N LEU A 174 -4.44 -13.19 -0.36
CA LEU A 174 -4.63 -14.25 -1.35
C LEU A 174 -3.83 -13.97 -2.62
N VAL A 175 -3.91 -12.76 -3.18
CA VAL A 175 -3.13 -12.40 -4.37
C VAL A 175 -1.63 -12.54 -4.09
N ALA A 176 -1.15 -12.03 -2.96
CA ALA A 176 0.27 -12.07 -2.59
C ALA A 176 0.87 -13.50 -2.55
N PHE A 177 0.08 -14.53 -2.22
CA PHE A 177 0.55 -15.93 -2.18
C PHE A 177 0.13 -16.74 -3.40
N ALA A 178 -0.97 -16.38 -4.05
CA ALA A 178 -1.46 -17.12 -5.21
C ALA A 178 -0.60 -16.87 -6.45
N TRP A 179 -0.06 -15.66 -6.63
CA TRP A 179 0.69 -15.33 -7.84
C TRP A 179 2.05 -16.08 -7.97
N PRO A 180 2.89 -16.22 -6.93
CA PRO A 180 4.14 -16.97 -7.04
C PRO A 180 3.86 -18.47 -7.21
N TRP A 181 2.85 -18.99 -6.49
CA TRP A 181 2.40 -20.37 -6.66
C TRP A 181 1.90 -20.64 -8.08
N ALA A 182 1.06 -19.76 -8.64
CA ALA A 182 0.55 -19.91 -10.00
C ALA A 182 1.66 -19.81 -11.05
N LEU A 183 2.69 -19.00 -10.81
CA LEU A 183 3.87 -18.92 -11.65
C LEU A 183 4.65 -20.25 -11.62
N SER A 184 4.99 -20.74 -10.43
CA SER A 184 5.68 -22.03 -10.27
C SER A 184 4.88 -23.20 -10.87
N TRP A 185 3.55 -23.21 -10.66
CA TRP A 185 2.65 -24.19 -11.27
C TRP A 185 2.71 -24.13 -12.80
N GLY A 186 2.70 -22.94 -13.39
CA GLY A 186 2.80 -22.77 -14.85
C GLY A 186 4.11 -23.30 -15.41
N ILE A 187 5.24 -22.97 -14.76
CA ILE A 187 6.57 -23.46 -15.13
C ILE A 187 6.63 -25.00 -15.05
N ALA A 188 6.09 -25.58 -13.98
CA ALA A 188 6.04 -27.04 -13.80
C ALA A 188 5.21 -27.77 -14.87
N HIS A 189 4.28 -27.09 -15.54
CA HIS A 189 3.47 -27.63 -16.65
C HIS A 189 4.01 -27.24 -18.03
N GLY A 190 5.24 -26.72 -18.13
CA GLY A 190 5.90 -26.42 -19.39
C GLY A 190 5.55 -25.07 -20.02
N TYR A 191 4.89 -24.17 -19.29
CA TYR A 191 4.69 -22.78 -19.73
C TYR A 191 5.93 -21.94 -19.38
N SER A 192 6.28 -20.97 -20.24
CA SER A 192 7.32 -19.97 -19.91
C SER A 192 6.85 -19.03 -18.81
N SER A 193 7.79 -18.46 -18.02
CA SER A 193 7.41 -17.49 -16.96
C SER A 193 6.66 -16.29 -17.52
N THR A 194 7.01 -15.85 -18.72
CA THR A 194 6.31 -14.74 -19.41
C THR A 194 4.84 -15.08 -19.66
N GLN A 195 4.54 -16.29 -20.16
CA GLN A 195 3.17 -16.73 -20.42
C GLN A 195 2.37 -16.90 -19.13
N SER A 196 2.98 -17.48 -18.10
CA SER A 196 2.35 -17.67 -16.80
C SER A 196 2.00 -16.33 -16.14
N ILE A 197 2.95 -15.39 -16.09
CA ILE A 197 2.72 -14.04 -15.54
C ILE A 197 1.63 -13.30 -16.33
N ARG A 198 1.68 -13.32 -17.66
CA ARG A 198 0.64 -12.68 -18.51
C ARG A 198 -0.74 -13.26 -18.24
N THR A 199 -0.85 -14.57 -18.05
CA THR A 199 -2.14 -15.23 -17.73
C THR A 199 -2.65 -14.80 -16.36
N ILE A 200 -1.78 -14.77 -15.34
CA ILE A 200 -2.12 -14.28 -13.98
C ILE A 200 -2.62 -12.84 -14.03
N VAL A 201 -1.91 -11.96 -14.74
CA VAL A 201 -2.23 -10.54 -14.85
C VAL A 201 -3.57 -10.34 -15.56
N VAL A 202 -3.84 -11.07 -16.64
CA VAL A 202 -5.14 -11.03 -17.33
C VAL A 202 -6.27 -11.51 -16.40
N ALA A 203 -6.06 -12.59 -15.65
CA ALA A 203 -7.04 -13.09 -14.69
C ALA A 203 -7.34 -12.05 -13.58
N LEU A 204 -6.32 -11.39 -13.04
CA LEU A 204 -6.48 -10.31 -12.07
C LEU A 204 -7.18 -9.08 -12.65
N ALA A 205 -6.91 -8.73 -13.91
CA ALA A 205 -7.59 -7.64 -14.59
C ALA A 205 -9.08 -7.94 -14.80
N VAL A 206 -9.42 -9.16 -15.22
CA VAL A 206 -10.81 -9.61 -15.35
C VAL A 206 -11.52 -9.60 -13.99
N ALA A 207 -10.87 -10.12 -12.95
CA ALA A 207 -11.41 -10.08 -11.58
C ALA A 207 -11.63 -8.64 -11.12
N GLY A 208 -10.66 -7.75 -11.36
CA GLY A 208 -10.78 -6.32 -11.06
C GLY A 208 -11.96 -5.66 -11.78
N LEU A 209 -12.11 -5.89 -13.09
CA LEU A 209 -13.23 -5.37 -13.89
C LEU A 209 -14.58 -5.82 -13.34
N VAL A 210 -14.72 -7.10 -13.02
CA VAL A 210 -15.96 -7.67 -12.47
C VAL A 210 -16.27 -7.06 -11.11
N LEU A 211 -15.31 -7.06 -10.18
CA LEU A 211 -15.51 -6.59 -8.80
C LEU A 211 -15.77 -5.08 -8.73
N CYS A 212 -15.02 -4.28 -9.49
CA CYS A 212 -15.27 -2.85 -9.62
C CYS A 212 -16.61 -2.55 -10.31
N GLY A 213 -16.94 -3.31 -11.36
CA GLY A 213 -18.23 -3.20 -12.05
C GLY A 213 -19.42 -3.47 -11.13
N VAL A 214 -19.35 -4.53 -10.32
CA VAL A 214 -20.36 -4.85 -9.30
C VAL A 214 -20.55 -3.69 -8.32
N ALA A 215 -19.46 -3.07 -7.86
CA ALA A 215 -19.53 -1.91 -6.98
C ALA A 215 -20.19 -0.70 -7.66
N ILE A 216 -19.84 -0.39 -8.91
CA ILE A 216 -20.47 0.69 -9.68
C ILE A 216 -21.98 0.46 -9.83
N LEU A 217 -22.39 -0.76 -10.17
CA LEU A 217 -23.80 -1.11 -10.36
C LEU A 217 -24.60 -1.03 -9.06
N SER A 218 -23.95 -1.24 -7.91
CA SER A 218 -24.59 -1.16 -6.60
C SER A 218 -24.96 0.26 -6.16
N VAL A 219 -24.30 1.29 -6.71
CA VAL A 219 -24.45 2.69 -6.32
C VAL A 219 -25.54 3.39 -7.13
N ASP A 220 -26.50 4.02 -6.44
CA ASP A 220 -27.44 5.00 -7.02
C ASP A 220 -27.41 6.28 -6.17
N GLU A 221 -26.56 7.23 -6.56
CA GLU A 221 -26.33 8.47 -5.78
C GLU A 221 -27.61 9.27 -5.56
N LYS A 222 -28.53 9.31 -6.52
CA LYS A 222 -29.78 10.08 -6.40
C LYS A 222 -30.66 9.57 -5.26
N ARG A 223 -30.55 8.28 -4.92
CA ARG A 223 -31.32 7.65 -3.85
C ARG A 223 -30.57 7.64 -2.52
N PHE A 224 -29.24 7.66 -2.54
CA PHE A 224 -28.44 7.33 -1.36
C PHE A 224 -27.58 8.48 -0.81
N THR A 225 -27.32 9.56 -1.56
CA THR A 225 -26.41 10.62 -1.10
C THR A 225 -27.12 11.95 -0.85
N ARG A 226 -26.61 12.74 0.11
CA ARG A 226 -26.90 14.18 0.26
C ARG A 226 -25.63 14.93 -0.09
N ALA A 227 -25.69 15.76 -1.12
CA ALA A 227 -24.53 16.54 -1.57
C ALA A 227 -24.16 17.60 -0.53
N THR A 228 -23.07 17.38 0.20
CA THR A 228 -22.44 18.41 1.01
C THR A 228 -21.29 18.99 0.20
N ARG A 229 -21.33 20.28 -0.12
CA ARG A 229 -20.20 20.95 -0.78
C ARG A 229 -19.06 21.07 0.23
N SER A 230 -17.89 20.55 -0.11
CA SER A 230 -16.67 20.85 0.64
C SER A 230 -16.21 22.26 0.25
N THR A 231 -16.26 23.19 1.20
CA THR A 231 -15.76 24.57 1.03
C THR A 231 -14.51 24.73 1.85
N LEU A 232 -13.36 24.26 1.35
CA LEU A 232 -12.08 24.59 1.98
C LEU A 232 -11.02 24.87 0.90
N SER A 233 -10.64 26.13 0.81
CA SER A 233 -9.33 26.60 0.35
C SER A 233 -8.78 27.39 1.52
N ASN A 234 -7.55 27.12 1.98
CA ASN A 234 -6.79 28.04 2.84
C ASN A 234 -5.31 27.67 2.78
N LYS A 235 -4.54 28.41 1.98
CA LYS A 235 -3.06 28.31 1.93
C LYS A 235 -2.42 28.52 3.32
N ASP A 236 -3.04 29.36 4.15
CA ASP A 236 -2.60 29.60 5.52
C ASP A 236 -2.82 28.39 6.43
N ALA A 237 -3.92 27.66 6.23
CA ALA A 237 -4.17 26.43 6.97
C ALA A 237 -3.15 25.35 6.61
N LEU A 238 -2.74 25.26 5.34
CA LEU A 238 -1.65 24.39 4.91
C LEU A 238 -0.32 24.78 5.57
N ARG A 239 0.02 26.07 5.58
CA ARG A 239 1.24 26.60 6.22
C ARG A 239 1.30 26.29 7.70
N GLU A 240 0.19 26.45 8.41
CA GLU A 240 0.14 26.18 9.85
C GLU A 240 0.16 24.68 10.15
N THR A 241 -0.44 23.83 9.31
CA THR A 241 -0.32 22.36 9.44
C THR A 241 1.13 21.90 9.29
N VAL A 242 1.88 22.41 8.29
CA VAL A 242 3.31 22.06 8.13
C VAL A 242 4.20 22.65 9.21
N ARG A 243 3.70 23.57 10.05
CA ARG A 243 4.41 24.10 11.23
C ARG A 243 4.11 23.32 12.51
N ASN A 244 3.10 22.45 12.50
CA ASN A 244 2.72 21.64 13.65
C ASN A 244 3.82 20.60 13.93
N ARG A 245 4.69 20.88 14.91
CA ARG A 245 5.84 20.02 15.26
C ARG A 245 5.44 18.58 15.63
N PRO A 246 4.43 18.32 16.49
CA PRO A 246 3.93 16.97 16.74
C PRO A 246 3.55 16.23 15.45
N PHE A 247 2.87 16.91 14.53
CA PHE A 247 2.51 16.33 13.23
C PHE A 247 3.72 16.01 12.36
N LEU A 248 4.70 16.90 12.26
CA LEU A 248 5.91 16.63 11.47
C LEU A 248 6.71 15.43 12.02
N ILE A 249 6.84 15.31 13.34
CA ILE A 249 7.52 14.15 13.96
C ILE A 249 6.77 12.87 13.63
N TYR A 250 5.45 12.88 13.78
CA TYR A 250 4.58 11.75 13.42
C TYR A 250 4.70 11.40 11.93
N LEU A 251 4.62 12.39 11.05
CA LEU A 251 4.66 12.22 9.60
C LEU A 251 6.00 11.64 9.14
N LEU A 252 7.12 12.16 9.66
CA LEU A 252 8.45 11.62 9.38
C LEU A 252 8.59 10.18 9.89
N ALA A 253 8.12 9.89 11.10
CA ALA A 253 8.14 8.54 11.65
C ALA A 253 7.33 7.57 10.76
N GLN A 254 6.15 8.00 10.29
CA GLN A 254 5.31 7.23 9.39
C GLN A 254 5.99 7.01 8.04
N ILE A 255 6.65 8.03 7.47
CA ILE A 255 7.38 7.94 6.19
C ILE A 255 8.44 6.83 6.24
N PHE A 256 9.30 6.82 7.27
CA PHE A 256 10.34 5.80 7.39
C PHE A 256 9.77 4.39 7.58
N PHE A 257 8.67 4.26 8.32
CA PHE A 257 8.04 2.95 8.51
C PHE A 257 7.34 2.45 7.23
N MET A 258 6.66 3.34 6.50
CA MET A 258 6.05 3.01 5.22
C MET A 258 7.08 2.64 4.17
N PHE A 259 8.24 3.30 4.19
CA PHE A 259 9.37 2.95 3.34
C PHE A 259 9.82 1.50 3.60
N ALA A 260 10.07 1.15 4.87
CA ALA A 260 10.48 -0.20 5.25
C ALA A 260 9.44 -1.28 4.86
N LEU A 261 8.15 -1.01 5.10
CA LEU A 261 7.07 -1.92 4.71
C LEU A 261 6.98 -2.12 3.19
N ASN A 262 7.18 -1.07 2.40
CA ASN A 262 7.08 -1.17 0.93
C ASN A 262 8.32 -1.79 0.29
N MET A 263 9.48 -1.76 0.95
CA MET A 263 10.65 -2.53 0.50
C MET A 263 10.43 -4.05 0.67
N ILE A 264 9.70 -4.49 1.69
CA ILE A 264 9.56 -5.93 1.97
C ILE A 264 8.52 -6.62 1.10
N MET A 265 7.45 -5.91 0.72
CA MET A 265 6.33 -6.50 -0.03
C MET A 265 6.75 -7.21 -1.33
N PRO A 266 7.57 -6.61 -2.21
CA PRO A 266 8.05 -7.29 -3.42
C PRO A 266 9.23 -8.25 -3.16
N LEU A 267 9.82 -8.28 -1.96
CA LEU A 267 11.06 -9.03 -1.68
C LEU A 267 10.83 -10.54 -1.53
N SER A 268 9.60 -11.00 -1.23
CA SER A 268 9.33 -12.42 -0.95
C SER A 268 9.74 -13.41 -2.05
N PRO A 269 9.45 -13.20 -3.36
CA PRO A 269 9.96 -14.08 -4.42
C PRO A 269 11.50 -14.12 -4.48
N TYR A 270 12.16 -12.97 -4.29
CA TYR A 270 13.61 -12.89 -4.30
C TYR A 270 14.24 -13.59 -3.08
N ILE A 271 13.61 -13.54 -1.91
CA ILE A 271 14.09 -14.34 -0.76
C ILE A 271 14.07 -15.82 -1.12
N ALA A 272 12.98 -16.30 -1.74
CA ALA A 272 12.85 -17.71 -2.13
C ALA A 272 13.89 -18.12 -3.19
N GLU A 273 14.01 -17.37 -4.28
CA GLU A 273 14.87 -17.75 -5.41
C GLU A 273 16.35 -17.42 -5.17
N VAL A 274 16.63 -16.21 -4.70
CA VAL A 274 18.00 -15.67 -4.64
C VAL A 274 18.72 -16.07 -3.36
N LEU A 275 18.05 -15.96 -2.21
CA LEU A 275 18.70 -16.23 -0.91
C LEU A 275 18.57 -17.69 -0.47
N LEU A 276 17.49 -18.36 -0.87
CA LEU A 276 17.18 -19.74 -0.45
C LEU A 276 17.36 -20.78 -1.56
N GLY A 277 17.66 -20.35 -2.80
CA GLY A 277 17.86 -21.24 -3.94
C GLY A 277 16.65 -22.12 -4.30
N ARG A 278 15.43 -21.71 -3.93
CA ARG A 278 14.18 -22.44 -4.13
C ARG A 278 13.40 -21.90 -5.31
N ASP A 279 12.37 -22.63 -5.73
CA ASP A 279 11.46 -22.14 -6.76
C ASP A 279 10.64 -20.94 -6.26
N VAL A 280 10.19 -20.10 -7.19
CA VAL A 280 9.35 -18.92 -6.92
C VAL A 280 8.08 -19.25 -6.14
N GLY A 281 7.55 -20.47 -6.29
CA GLY A 281 6.36 -20.95 -5.59
C GLY A 281 6.57 -21.06 -4.08
N PHE A 282 7.82 -21.27 -3.62
CA PHE A 282 8.16 -21.29 -2.20
C PHE A 282 7.87 -19.95 -1.51
N ALA A 283 7.91 -18.83 -2.24
CA ALA A 283 7.55 -17.51 -1.73
C ALA A 283 6.08 -17.42 -1.26
N SER A 284 5.22 -18.32 -1.74
CA SER A 284 3.82 -18.41 -1.32
C SER A 284 3.71 -18.85 0.14
N TRP A 285 4.56 -19.79 0.58
CA TRP A 285 4.63 -20.24 1.98
C TRP A 285 5.17 -19.12 2.89
N LEU A 286 6.21 -18.44 2.43
CA LEU A 286 6.79 -17.28 3.11
C LEU A 286 5.75 -16.18 3.33
N GLY A 287 4.97 -15.85 2.30
CA GLY A 287 3.88 -14.88 2.41
C GLY A 287 2.72 -15.37 3.31
N LEU A 288 2.37 -16.66 3.28
CA LEU A 288 1.35 -17.21 4.17
C LEU A 288 1.72 -17.01 5.64
N CYS A 289 3.00 -17.18 6.00
CA CYS A 289 3.48 -16.91 7.36
C CYS A 289 3.37 -15.43 7.75
N LEU A 290 3.68 -14.51 6.84
CA LEU A 290 3.43 -13.08 7.04
C LEU A 290 1.94 -12.82 7.33
N PHE A 291 1.03 -13.43 6.58
CA PHE A 291 -0.42 -13.29 6.78
C PHE A 291 -0.89 -13.79 8.14
N LEU A 292 -0.40 -14.94 8.58
CA LEU A 292 -0.71 -15.47 9.91
C LEU A 292 -0.28 -14.48 11.00
N GLY A 293 0.90 -13.86 10.84
CA GLY A 293 1.35 -12.77 11.73
C GLY A 293 0.39 -11.57 11.75
N VAL A 294 -0.16 -11.18 10.59
CA VAL A 294 -1.15 -10.11 10.48
C VAL A 294 -2.45 -10.46 11.21
N ILE A 295 -2.95 -11.70 11.09
CA ILE A 295 -4.15 -12.14 11.81
C ILE A 295 -3.93 -12.04 13.33
N VAL A 296 -2.80 -12.54 13.82
CA VAL A 296 -2.44 -12.44 15.25
C VAL A 296 -2.38 -10.97 15.68
N SER A 297 -1.81 -10.10 14.85
CA SER A 297 -1.75 -8.66 15.09
C SER A 297 -3.13 -8.05 15.36
N PHE A 298 -4.10 -8.30 14.49
CA PHE A 298 -5.45 -7.75 14.63
C PHE A 298 -6.15 -8.25 15.91
N VAL A 299 -6.00 -9.53 16.26
CA VAL A 299 -6.58 -10.11 17.49
C VAL A 299 -5.98 -9.48 18.76
N LEU A 300 -4.68 -9.15 18.74
CA LEU A 300 -3.99 -8.58 19.89
C LEU A 300 -4.11 -7.04 19.97
N SER A 301 -4.34 -6.37 18.84
CA SER A 301 -4.30 -4.91 18.72
C SER A 301 -5.13 -4.15 19.76
N ALA A 302 -6.41 -4.47 19.87
CA ALA A 302 -7.34 -3.81 20.79
C ALA A 302 -6.93 -3.99 22.27
N ARG A 303 -6.38 -5.15 22.64
CA ARG A 303 -5.90 -5.42 24.01
C ARG A 303 -4.65 -4.61 24.32
N ILE A 304 -3.72 -4.54 23.37
CA ILE A 304 -2.45 -3.81 23.53
C ILE A 304 -2.72 -2.30 23.64
N ILE A 305 -3.56 -1.73 22.78
CA ILE A 305 -3.92 -0.30 22.83
C ILE A 305 -4.54 0.07 24.18
N LYS A 306 -5.51 -0.74 24.65
CA LYS A 306 -6.16 -0.49 25.94
C LYS A 306 -5.18 -0.53 27.12
N ARG A 307 -4.18 -1.40 27.08
CA ARG A 307 -3.23 -1.61 28.20
C ARG A 307 -2.03 -0.66 28.16
N PHE A 308 -1.49 -0.37 26.97
CA PHE A 308 -0.22 0.34 26.81
C PHE A 308 -0.35 1.69 26.09
N GLY A 309 -1.49 1.99 25.49
CA GLY A 309 -1.71 3.20 24.70
C GLY A 309 -1.20 3.10 23.25
N PRO A 310 -1.65 4.00 22.36
CA PRO A 310 -1.33 3.96 20.94
C PRO A 310 0.14 4.25 20.63
N LYS A 311 0.79 5.20 21.34
CA LYS A 311 2.22 5.50 21.13
C LYS A 311 3.11 4.29 21.40
N ARG A 312 2.94 3.63 22.55
CA ARG A 312 3.78 2.47 22.93
C ARG A 312 3.52 1.28 22.03
N MET A 313 2.27 1.07 21.61
CA MET A 313 1.95 0.07 20.60
C MET A 313 2.72 0.35 19.30
N MET A 314 2.69 1.60 18.81
CA MET A 314 3.39 1.99 17.59
C MET A 314 4.90 1.73 17.68
N VAL A 315 5.55 2.23 18.74
CA VAL A 315 6.99 2.02 18.95
C VAL A 315 7.32 0.52 19.01
N GLY A 316 6.54 -0.27 19.76
CA GLY A 316 6.72 -1.71 19.85
C GLY A 316 6.56 -2.42 18.50
N SER A 317 5.55 -2.03 17.71
CA SER A 317 5.35 -2.56 16.36
C SER A 317 6.52 -2.25 15.43
N VAL A 318 6.99 -1.00 15.41
CA VAL A 318 8.12 -0.60 14.55
C VAL A 318 9.41 -1.31 14.95
N VAL A 319 9.70 -1.42 16.26
CA VAL A 319 10.87 -2.15 16.75
C VAL A 319 10.78 -3.62 16.41
N LEU A 320 9.64 -4.27 16.62
CA LEU A 320 9.43 -5.68 16.28
C LEU A 320 9.60 -5.91 14.78
N PHE A 321 9.12 -4.99 13.93
CA PHE A 321 9.32 -5.05 12.49
C PHE A 321 10.80 -4.93 12.11
N GLY A 322 11.52 -3.97 12.71
CA GLY A 322 12.97 -3.82 12.50
C GLY A 322 13.79 -5.03 12.95
N VAL A 323 13.40 -5.69 14.04
CA VAL A 323 14.02 -6.95 14.50
C VAL A 323 13.74 -8.06 13.49
N ALA A 324 12.49 -8.22 13.07
CA ALA A 324 12.10 -9.21 12.07
C ALA A 324 12.89 -9.04 10.76
N LEU A 325 13.07 -7.81 10.29
CA LEU A 325 13.87 -7.52 9.10
C LEU A 325 15.37 -7.77 9.31
N SER A 326 15.92 -7.39 10.47
CA SER A 326 17.32 -7.66 10.81
C SER A 326 17.64 -9.16 10.83
N MET A 327 16.67 -10.02 11.15
CA MET A 327 16.86 -11.47 11.09
C MET A 327 17.15 -11.96 9.67
N LEU A 328 16.54 -11.36 8.64
CA LEU A 328 16.82 -11.73 7.25
C LEU A 328 18.29 -11.46 6.85
N ALA A 329 18.95 -10.51 7.50
CA ALA A 329 20.38 -10.25 7.29
C ALA A 329 21.28 -11.40 7.79
N LEU A 330 20.76 -12.29 8.64
CA LEU A 330 21.48 -13.47 9.12
C LEU A 330 21.46 -14.63 8.12
N ILE A 331 20.68 -14.51 7.04
CA ILE A 331 20.67 -15.49 5.96
C ILE A 331 22.01 -15.40 5.21
N VAL A 332 22.69 -16.54 5.13
CA VAL A 332 23.87 -16.72 4.27
C VAL A 332 23.36 -17.46 3.04
N PRO A 333 23.35 -16.84 1.84
CA PRO A 333 22.79 -17.44 0.63
C PRO A 333 23.29 -18.88 0.43
N ASP A 334 22.36 -19.81 0.22
CA ASP A 334 22.65 -21.24 0.07
C ASP A 334 21.54 -21.92 -0.73
N VAL A 335 21.81 -23.14 -1.21
CA VAL A 335 20.88 -23.96 -1.99
C VAL A 335 20.21 -25.03 -1.12
N PRO A 336 19.07 -25.61 -1.56
CA PRO A 336 18.43 -26.71 -0.86
C PRO A 336 19.38 -27.88 -0.58
N GLY A 337 19.45 -28.31 0.68
CA GLY A 337 20.38 -29.36 1.12
C GLY A 337 21.82 -28.91 1.41
N GLY A 338 22.12 -27.62 1.29
CA GLY A 338 23.38 -27.02 1.73
C GLY A 338 23.54 -26.96 3.26
N GLU A 339 24.74 -26.55 3.71
CA GLU A 339 25.11 -26.49 5.13
C GLU A 339 24.20 -25.55 5.94
N HIS A 340 23.76 -24.45 5.32
CA HIS A 340 22.98 -23.41 5.97
C HIS A 340 21.48 -23.48 5.69
N ASP A 341 21.04 -24.41 4.83
CA ASP A 341 19.68 -24.45 4.29
C ASP A 341 18.60 -24.45 5.38
N THR A 342 18.69 -25.40 6.32
CA THR A 342 17.70 -25.52 7.41
C THR A 342 17.65 -24.25 8.26
N ARG A 343 18.82 -23.66 8.57
CA ARG A 343 18.91 -22.42 9.34
C ARG A 343 18.27 -21.25 8.59
N ASN A 344 18.57 -21.10 7.29
CA ASN A 344 18.07 -20.02 6.46
C ASN A 344 16.55 -20.08 6.32
N VAL A 345 15.99 -21.27 6.11
CA VAL A 345 14.53 -21.48 6.04
C VAL A 345 13.85 -21.08 7.35
N VAL A 346 14.39 -21.52 8.50
CA VAL A 346 13.85 -21.16 9.81
C VAL A 346 13.89 -19.65 10.04
N ILE A 347 15.00 -18.99 9.67
CA ILE A 347 15.15 -17.54 9.76
C ILE A 347 14.13 -16.82 8.85
N ALA A 348 13.96 -17.26 7.60
CA ALA A 348 13.02 -16.67 6.65
C ALA A 348 11.57 -16.79 7.13
N PHE A 349 11.17 -17.96 7.63
CA PHE A 349 9.82 -18.15 8.18
C PHE A 349 9.60 -17.36 9.47
N ALA A 350 10.55 -17.39 10.40
CA ALA A 350 10.45 -16.67 11.66
C ALA A 350 10.40 -15.14 11.44
N SER A 351 11.26 -14.61 10.59
CA SER A 351 11.29 -13.19 10.24
C SER A 351 9.98 -12.74 9.61
N LEU A 352 9.42 -13.46 8.62
CA LEU A 352 8.18 -13.05 7.99
C LEU A 352 6.96 -13.22 8.90
N ALA A 353 6.91 -14.28 9.71
CA ALA A 353 5.86 -14.44 10.71
C ALA A 353 5.88 -13.28 11.73
N LEU A 354 7.06 -12.91 12.24
CA LEU A 354 7.23 -11.78 13.13
C LEU A 354 6.94 -10.44 12.42
N GLY A 355 7.31 -10.32 11.14
CA GLY A 355 7.07 -9.14 10.32
C GLY A 355 5.59 -8.83 10.08
N GLY A 356 4.71 -9.83 10.19
CA GLY A 356 3.26 -9.63 10.07
C GLY A 356 2.62 -9.02 11.32
N ILE A 357 3.19 -9.29 12.50
CA ILE A 357 2.64 -8.85 13.79
C ILE A 357 2.60 -7.31 13.95
N PRO A 358 3.55 -6.52 13.44
CA PRO A 358 3.50 -5.05 13.46
C PRO A 358 2.39 -4.39 12.66
N VAL A 359 1.85 -5.07 11.64
CA VAL A 359 1.01 -4.42 10.60
C VAL A 359 -0.30 -3.84 11.15
N ALA A 360 -1.02 -4.55 12.03
CA ALA A 360 -2.25 -3.98 12.59
C ALA A 360 -1.96 -2.87 13.61
N GLY A 361 -0.82 -2.94 14.32
CA GLY A 361 -0.37 -1.85 15.17
C GLY A 361 -0.16 -0.56 14.39
N PHE A 362 0.45 -0.67 13.22
CA PHE A 362 0.51 0.45 12.29
C PHE A 362 -0.87 0.92 11.84
N LEU A 363 -1.72 0.05 11.30
CA LEU A 363 -3.01 0.46 10.73
C LEU A 363 -3.93 1.12 11.77
N VAL A 364 -3.91 0.64 13.02
CA VAL A 364 -4.77 1.17 14.08
C VAL A 364 -4.12 2.36 14.78
N ALA A 365 -2.88 2.23 15.27
CA ALA A 365 -2.26 3.28 16.09
C ALA A 365 -1.96 4.55 15.30
N THR A 366 -1.62 4.45 14.00
CA THR A 366 -1.35 5.60 13.13
C THR A 366 -2.58 6.52 13.06
N ASN A 367 -3.76 5.95 12.82
CA ASN A 367 -5.01 6.71 12.74
C ASN A 367 -5.41 7.32 14.09
N VAL A 368 -5.17 6.62 15.20
CA VAL A 368 -5.44 7.16 16.55
C VAL A 368 -4.52 8.33 16.88
N LEU A 369 -3.21 8.20 16.63
CA LEU A 369 -2.24 9.28 16.88
C LEU A 369 -2.55 10.51 16.03
N LEU A 370 -2.90 10.32 14.76
CA LEU A 370 -3.31 11.43 13.90
C LEU A 370 -4.59 12.12 14.39
N GLY A 371 -5.58 11.34 14.83
CA GLY A 371 -6.79 11.88 15.45
C GLY A 371 -6.48 12.77 16.66
N GLN A 372 -5.61 12.31 17.57
CA GLN A 372 -5.17 13.10 18.73
C GLN A 372 -4.48 14.40 18.33
N ILE A 373 -3.66 14.38 17.28
CA ILE A 373 -3.00 15.59 16.74
C ILE A 373 -4.06 16.57 16.21
N ILE A 374 -5.03 16.07 15.45
CA ILE A 374 -6.12 16.87 14.90
C ILE A 374 -6.96 17.50 16.04
N ASP A 375 -7.28 16.74 17.08
CA ASP A 375 -8.04 17.23 18.23
C ASP A 375 -7.27 18.32 18.99
N ALA A 376 -5.97 18.11 19.24
CA ALA A 376 -5.10 19.10 19.88
C ALA A 376 -4.92 20.37 19.04
N ASP A 377 -4.89 20.22 17.72
CA ASP A 377 -4.78 21.30 16.76
C ASP A 377 -6.06 22.14 16.69
N GLN A 378 -7.23 21.47 16.69
CA GLN A 378 -8.53 22.11 16.75
C GLN A 378 -8.73 22.82 18.11
N ALA A 379 -8.28 22.24 19.22
CA ALA A 379 -8.30 22.86 20.54
C ALA A 379 -7.51 24.18 20.59
N THR A 380 -6.39 24.24 19.87
CA THR A 380 -5.50 25.42 19.86
C THR A 380 -5.97 26.51 18.88
N THR A 381 -6.47 26.11 17.71
CA THR A 381 -6.77 27.03 16.61
C THR A 381 -8.26 27.33 16.41
N GLY A 382 -9.14 26.54 17.02
CA GLY A 382 -10.59 26.60 16.83
C GLY A 382 -11.05 26.12 15.44
N ALA A 383 -10.14 25.81 14.51
CA ALA A 383 -10.45 25.41 13.14
C ALA A 383 -10.35 23.89 12.96
N ASN A 384 -11.35 23.27 12.32
CA ASN A 384 -11.27 21.87 11.93
C ASN A 384 -10.41 21.72 10.65
N ARG A 385 -9.14 21.33 10.83
CA ARG A 385 -8.17 21.16 9.75
C ARG A 385 -7.89 19.69 9.40
N ALA A 386 -8.73 18.76 9.86
CA ALA A 386 -8.53 17.31 9.69
C ALA A 386 -8.20 16.92 8.24
N ALA A 387 -8.94 17.48 7.27
CA ALA A 387 -8.74 17.18 5.85
C ALA A 387 -7.34 17.53 5.33
N ILE A 388 -6.72 18.60 5.86
CA ILE A 388 -5.37 19.03 5.45
C ILE A 388 -4.33 18.06 6.01
N PHE A 389 -4.47 17.64 7.28
CA PHE A 389 -3.60 16.63 7.89
C PHE A 389 -3.63 15.30 7.11
N PHE A 390 -4.82 14.77 6.82
CA PHE A 390 -4.96 13.56 6.00
C PHE A 390 -4.43 13.75 4.57
N GLY A 391 -4.64 14.92 3.97
CA GLY A 391 -4.14 15.24 2.62
C GLY A 391 -2.60 15.21 2.53
N ILE A 392 -1.90 15.86 3.47
CA ILE A 392 -0.43 15.85 3.52
C ILE A 392 0.10 14.44 3.79
N GLN A 393 -0.52 13.72 4.73
CA GLN A 393 -0.15 12.34 5.04
C GLN A 393 -0.30 11.42 3.82
N GLY A 394 -1.41 11.54 3.10
CA GLY A 394 -1.68 10.76 1.88
C GLY A 394 -0.66 11.06 0.78
N LEU A 395 -0.37 12.33 0.53
CA LEU A 395 0.63 12.75 -0.45
C LEU A 395 2.01 12.19 -0.12
N ALA A 396 2.46 12.34 1.13
CA ALA A 396 3.75 11.82 1.57
C ALA A 396 3.84 10.30 1.40
N THR A 397 2.76 9.58 1.74
CA THR A 397 2.69 8.11 1.64
C THR A 397 2.85 7.65 0.18
N LYS A 398 2.21 8.31 -0.78
CA LYS A 398 2.33 7.98 -2.22
C LYS A 398 3.76 8.14 -2.75
N TRP A 399 4.44 9.20 -2.34
CA TRP A 399 5.83 9.47 -2.72
C TRP A 399 6.78 8.43 -2.12
N VAL A 400 6.56 8.06 -0.86
CA VAL A 400 7.33 7.00 -0.19
C VAL A 400 7.21 5.67 -0.90
N TYR A 401 6.04 5.31 -1.44
CA TYR A 401 5.87 4.06 -2.19
C TYR A 401 6.71 4.04 -3.47
N GLY A 402 6.73 5.15 -4.23
CA GLY A 402 7.58 5.27 -5.41
C GLY A 402 9.07 5.25 -5.05
N PHE A 403 9.44 5.97 -3.99
CA PHE A 403 10.83 6.03 -3.52
C PHE A 403 11.34 4.68 -3.00
N ALA A 404 10.53 3.93 -2.26
CA ALA A 404 10.88 2.58 -1.81
C ALA A 404 11.12 1.62 -2.98
N ALA A 405 10.24 1.65 -3.99
CA ALA A 405 10.42 0.85 -5.20
C ALA A 405 11.69 1.25 -5.98
N ALA A 406 11.99 2.55 -6.08
CA ALA A 406 13.19 3.05 -6.75
C ALA A 406 14.49 2.65 -6.02
N VAL A 407 14.52 2.75 -4.68
CA VAL A 407 15.68 2.31 -3.89
C VAL A 407 15.88 0.80 -4.01
N LEU A 408 14.80 0.02 -3.93
CA LEU A 408 14.90 -1.43 -4.09
C LEU A 408 15.40 -1.82 -5.49
N ALA A 409 14.86 -1.18 -6.54
CA ALA A 409 15.32 -1.39 -7.90
C ALA A 409 16.81 -1.02 -8.06
N TYR A 410 17.25 0.09 -7.47
CA TYR A 410 18.66 0.48 -7.44
C TYR A 410 19.54 -0.57 -6.76
N LEU A 411 19.12 -1.10 -5.61
CA LEU A 411 19.86 -2.16 -4.93
C LEU A 411 20.03 -3.40 -5.82
N PHE A 412 18.98 -3.78 -6.55
CA PHE A 412 19.01 -4.97 -7.41
C PHE A 412 19.89 -4.77 -8.64
N THR A 413 19.75 -3.64 -9.33
CA THR A 413 20.55 -3.34 -10.52
C THR A 413 22.02 -3.15 -10.17
N GLN A 414 22.36 -2.54 -9.02
CA GLN A 414 23.75 -2.22 -8.71
C GLN A 414 24.50 -3.28 -7.92
N TYR A 415 23.81 -4.06 -7.10
CA TYR A 415 24.43 -5.06 -6.23
C TYR A 415 23.96 -6.49 -6.53
N GLY A 416 23.22 -6.68 -7.62
CA GLY A 416 22.74 -7.97 -8.08
C GLY A 416 21.46 -8.45 -7.39
N ASN A 417 20.71 -9.26 -8.13
CA ASN A 417 19.50 -9.94 -7.70
C ASN A 417 19.47 -11.41 -8.17
N SER A 418 20.64 -12.03 -8.30
CA SER A 418 20.80 -13.43 -8.71
C SER A 418 21.41 -14.26 -7.57
N PRO A 419 21.28 -15.59 -7.58
CA PRO A 419 21.94 -16.45 -6.58
C PRO A 419 23.47 -16.24 -6.52
N GLU A 420 24.10 -15.92 -7.65
CA GLU A 420 25.55 -15.65 -7.75
C GLU A 420 25.92 -14.27 -7.18
N GLU A 421 25.05 -13.26 -7.38
CA GLU A 421 25.21 -11.90 -6.88
C GLU A 421 24.01 -11.49 -6.00
N PRO A 422 23.88 -12.03 -4.78
CA PRO A 422 22.69 -11.86 -3.95
C PRO A 422 22.66 -10.56 -3.14
N LEU A 423 23.70 -9.73 -3.25
CA LEU A 423 23.98 -8.65 -2.31
C LEU A 423 22.89 -7.55 -2.34
N GLY A 424 22.29 -7.26 -3.49
CA GLY A 424 21.18 -6.31 -3.60
C GLY A 424 19.91 -6.77 -2.88
N VAL A 425 19.56 -8.04 -3.01
CA VAL A 425 18.43 -8.66 -2.29
C VAL A 425 18.70 -8.73 -0.80
N TRP A 426 19.93 -9.09 -0.42
CA TRP A 426 20.35 -9.17 0.97
C TRP A 426 20.33 -7.80 1.66
N LEU A 427 20.82 -6.73 1.01
CA LEU A 427 20.87 -5.36 1.56
C LEU A 427 19.48 -4.72 1.77
N ALA A 428 18.45 -5.20 1.08
CA ALA A 428 17.11 -4.64 1.18
C ALA A 428 16.55 -4.71 2.61
N ALA A 429 16.77 -5.84 3.31
CA ALA A 429 16.25 -6.03 4.65
C ALA A 429 16.98 -5.19 5.73
N PRO A 430 18.33 -5.13 5.79
CA PRO A 430 19.05 -4.18 6.64
C PRO A 430 18.69 -2.72 6.38
N CYS A 431 18.54 -2.31 5.11
CA CYS A 431 18.14 -0.95 4.76
C CYS A 431 16.76 -0.61 5.38
N ALA A 432 15.79 -1.49 5.19
CA ALA A 432 14.46 -1.35 5.78
C ALA A 432 14.49 -1.40 7.32
N ALA A 433 15.35 -2.23 7.93
CA ALA A 433 15.52 -2.31 9.37
C ALA A 433 16.08 -1.00 9.97
N VAL A 434 17.06 -0.36 9.32
CA VAL A 434 17.58 0.96 9.73
C VAL A 434 16.48 2.01 9.68
N CYS A 435 15.65 2.01 8.63
CA CYS A 435 14.49 2.91 8.56
C CYS A 435 13.50 2.64 9.71
N CYS A 436 13.31 1.40 10.13
CA CYS A 436 12.49 1.08 11.31
C CYS A 436 13.11 1.67 12.59
N LEU A 437 14.42 1.58 12.78
CA LEU A 437 15.09 2.18 13.94
C LEU A 437 14.90 3.71 13.98
N VAL A 438 15.05 4.38 12.84
CA VAL A 438 14.80 5.82 12.72
C VAL A 438 13.35 6.15 13.02
N SER A 439 12.41 5.38 12.47
CA SER A 439 10.98 5.54 12.75
C SER A 439 10.64 5.35 14.24
N ALA A 440 11.20 4.31 14.88
CA ALA A 440 11.00 4.05 16.30
C ALA A 440 11.55 5.19 17.17
N ALA A 441 12.72 5.72 16.84
CA ALA A 441 13.30 6.87 17.52
C ALA A 441 12.41 8.12 17.39
N LEU A 442 11.90 8.41 16.19
CA LEU A 442 10.98 9.53 15.96
C LEU A 442 9.66 9.36 16.72
N TYR A 443 9.06 8.18 16.70
CA TYR A 443 7.86 7.90 17.50
C TYR A 443 8.14 7.96 19.01
N ALA A 444 9.33 7.60 19.47
CA ALA A 444 9.70 7.75 20.87
C ALA A 444 9.76 9.25 21.28
N LEU A 445 10.28 10.10 20.38
CA LEU A 445 10.34 11.56 20.55
C LEU A 445 8.98 12.27 20.39
N TYR A 446 7.94 11.58 19.92
CA TYR A 446 6.60 12.14 19.76
C TYR A 446 6.03 12.63 21.12
N PRO A 447 5.65 13.92 21.26
CA PRO A 447 5.23 14.50 22.53
C PRO A 447 3.75 14.19 22.86
N GLU A 448 3.43 12.90 23.04
CA GLU A 448 2.06 12.42 23.30
C GLU A 448 1.40 13.10 24.50
N ARG A 449 2.13 13.31 25.60
CA ARG A 449 1.58 13.96 26.80
C ARG A 449 1.12 15.39 26.53
N ASP A 450 1.92 16.15 25.78
CA ASP A 450 1.59 17.53 25.44
C ASP A 450 0.41 17.60 24.47
N VAL A 451 0.35 16.69 23.50
CA VAL A 451 -0.77 16.58 22.56
C VAL A 451 -2.06 16.27 23.30
N LEU A 452 -2.05 15.27 24.20
CA LEU A 452 -3.23 14.90 24.99
C LEU A 452 -3.66 16.03 25.94
N ALA A 453 -2.71 16.72 26.59
CA ALA A 453 -3.02 17.84 27.48
C ALA A 453 -3.69 19.00 26.72
N ARG A 454 -3.21 19.32 25.51
CA ARG A 454 -3.82 20.34 24.64
C ARG A 454 -5.23 19.95 24.21
N ALA A 455 -5.44 18.70 23.79
CA ALA A 455 -6.76 18.22 23.40
C ALA A 455 -7.77 18.29 24.56
N GLN A 456 -7.37 17.92 25.78
CA GLN A 456 -8.24 17.95 26.97
C GLN A 456 -8.58 19.37 27.45
N SER A 457 -7.69 20.34 27.23
CA SER A 457 -7.93 21.73 27.65
C SER A 457 -9.09 22.43 26.92
N ALA A 458 -9.60 21.86 25.82
CA ALA A 458 -10.71 22.42 25.04
C ALA A 458 -12.06 21.71 25.25
N THR A 459 -12.11 20.56 25.91
CA THR A 459 -13.38 19.93 26.31
C THR A 459 -13.95 20.67 27.53
N PRO A 460 -15.13 21.30 27.45
CA PRO A 460 -15.80 21.81 28.64
C PRO A 460 -16.03 20.63 29.57
N SER A 461 -15.65 20.77 30.84
CA SER A 461 -15.95 19.80 31.88
C SER A 461 -17.46 19.57 31.93
N THR A 462 -17.97 18.50 31.33
CA THR A 462 -19.29 17.98 31.71
C THR A 462 -19.16 17.48 33.15
N PRO A 463 -19.90 18.06 34.11
CA PRO A 463 -19.84 17.58 35.49
C PRO A 463 -20.31 16.12 35.56
N PRO A 464 -19.82 15.34 36.53
CA PRO A 464 -20.25 13.96 36.70
C PRO A 464 -21.77 13.95 36.92
N LEU A 465 -22.48 13.17 36.11
CA LEU A 465 -23.85 12.78 36.39
C LEU A 465 -23.83 11.97 37.68
N HIS A 466 -24.34 12.57 38.76
CA HIS A 466 -24.57 11.94 40.05
C HIS A 466 -25.60 10.81 39.94
#